data_AF-A0AAF0BG90-F1
#
_entry.id   AF-A0AAF0BG90-F1
#
_cell.length_a   1.000
_cell.length_b   1.000
_cell.length_c   1.000
_cell.angle_alpha   90.00
_cell.angle_beta   90.00
_cell.angle_gamma   90.00
#
_symmetry.space_group_name_H-M   'P 1'
#
loop_
_entity.id
_entity.type
_entity.pdbx_description
1 polymer ?
#
loop_
_entity_poly.entity_id
_entity_poly.type
_entity_poly.pdbx_seq_one_letter_code
_entity_poly.pdbx_strand_id
1 'polypeptide(L)'
;MFSIFKRKTKQVNPFEQGWLTDLIDIHCHLLPAVDDGSKSIEETLSLIDLLEEIGVKQHILTPHIMEEYPSNDAIFLRARFEELLAAITPDKASRLRLAAEYMLDAAFLDRLAEPLLTLGDRYILVETSYMAPPIGLMGLLADLRFKGLSPVLAHPERYLYMEEKDYVAIKKQGVMFQLNLFSLFGAYNSSASEKAYALLEAGYYDLIGTDIHHLQPIARLLSEASLPPDLEGKIKSLVENNNRLFS
;
A
#
# COMPACT_ATOMS: atom_id res chain seq x y z
N MET A 1 11.08 -30.89 33.10
CA MET A 1 10.94 -29.54 32.52
C MET A 1 11.38 -29.63 31.07
N PHE A 2 10.43 -29.63 30.14
CA PHE A 2 10.74 -29.64 28.71
C PHE A 2 11.29 -28.28 28.31
N SER A 3 12.59 -28.22 28.06
CA SER A 3 13.22 -27.10 27.34
C SER A 3 12.74 -27.15 25.90
N ILE A 4 11.79 -26.28 25.55
CA ILE A 4 11.42 -26.03 24.16
C ILE A 4 12.57 -25.19 23.59
N PHE A 5 13.55 -25.87 23.00
CA PHE A 5 14.46 -25.24 22.06
C PHE A 5 13.60 -24.64 20.93
N LYS A 6 13.34 -23.33 20.96
CA LYS A 6 12.91 -22.58 19.77
C LYS A 6 14.01 -22.79 18.74
N ARG A 7 13.79 -23.73 17.82
CA ARG A 7 14.62 -23.91 16.63
C ARG A 7 14.70 -22.53 15.98
N LYS A 8 15.88 -21.93 15.89
CA LYS A 8 16.06 -20.69 15.12
C LYS A 8 15.58 -21.02 13.70
N THR A 9 14.39 -20.56 13.34
CA THR A 9 13.87 -20.72 11.99
C THR A 9 14.86 -20.04 11.06
N LYS A 10 15.36 -20.80 10.09
CA LYS A 10 16.28 -20.27 9.08
C LYS A 10 15.58 -19.07 8.44
N GLN A 11 16.19 -17.90 8.50
CA GLN A 11 15.67 -16.72 7.82
C GLN A 11 16.17 -16.68 6.37
N VAL A 12 15.41 -16.05 5.49
CA VAL A 12 15.78 -15.82 4.08
C VAL A 12 15.50 -14.37 3.69
N ASN A 13 16.26 -13.85 2.72
CA ASN A 13 15.95 -12.57 2.11
C ASN A 13 14.87 -12.78 1.02
N PRO A 14 13.63 -12.28 1.23
CA PRO A 14 12.52 -12.54 0.31
C PRO A 14 12.70 -11.90 -1.07
N PHE A 15 13.45 -10.80 -1.15
CA PHE A 15 13.74 -10.10 -2.39
C PHE A 15 14.70 -10.92 -3.26
N GLU A 16 15.75 -11.49 -2.67
CA GLU A 16 16.67 -12.41 -3.37
C GLU A 16 16.01 -13.74 -3.76
N GLN A 17 14.99 -14.17 -3.02
CA GLN A 17 14.23 -15.38 -3.31
C GLN A 17 13.10 -15.15 -4.34
N GLY A 18 12.93 -13.94 -4.87
CA GLY A 18 11.91 -13.63 -5.87
C GLY A 18 10.47 -13.77 -5.34
N TRP A 19 10.23 -13.42 -4.08
CA TRP A 19 8.88 -13.49 -3.51
C TRP A 19 7.92 -12.46 -4.10
N LEU A 20 8.44 -11.40 -4.71
CA LEU A 20 7.66 -10.31 -5.32
C LEU A 20 7.69 -10.33 -6.85
N THR A 21 8.13 -11.44 -7.47
CA THR A 21 8.20 -11.53 -8.94
C THR A 21 6.85 -11.20 -9.58
N ASP A 22 6.89 -10.28 -10.54
CA ASP A 22 5.75 -9.78 -11.29
C ASP A 22 4.71 -9.04 -10.44
N LEU A 23 5.08 -8.52 -9.26
CA LEU A 23 4.15 -7.73 -8.45
C LEU A 23 3.72 -6.46 -9.19
N ILE A 24 2.40 -6.27 -9.27
CA ILE A 24 1.77 -4.96 -9.48
C ILE A 24 1.65 -4.28 -8.13
N ASP A 25 2.44 -3.22 -7.91
CA ASP A 25 2.32 -2.40 -6.72
C ASP A 25 1.11 -1.48 -6.80
N ILE A 26 0.23 -1.57 -5.81
CA ILE A 26 -1.04 -0.84 -5.77
C ILE A 26 -1.03 0.36 -4.82
N HIS A 27 0.09 0.62 -4.16
CA HIS A 27 0.21 1.69 -3.20
C HIS A 27 1.63 2.25 -3.25
N CYS A 28 1.82 3.42 -3.86
CA CYS A 28 3.10 4.10 -3.93
C CYS A 28 2.96 5.61 -4.21
N HIS A 29 3.87 6.42 -3.66
CA HIS A 29 3.87 7.88 -3.79
C HIS A 29 4.97 8.32 -4.76
N LEU A 30 4.87 7.81 -5.98
CA LEU A 30 5.84 8.04 -7.07
C LEU A 30 5.40 9.16 -8.03
N LEU A 31 4.29 9.85 -7.79
CA LEU A 31 3.92 11.00 -8.61
C LEU A 31 4.73 12.23 -8.17
N PRO A 32 5.56 12.86 -9.03
CA PRO A 32 6.47 13.91 -8.58
C PRO A 32 5.76 15.17 -8.08
N ALA A 33 6.16 15.59 -6.87
CA ALA A 33 5.87 16.88 -6.27
C ALA A 33 4.37 17.19 -6.08
N VAL A 34 3.57 16.18 -5.79
CA VAL A 34 2.13 16.33 -5.46
C VAL A 34 1.81 16.08 -3.99
N ASP A 35 2.66 15.34 -3.28
CA ASP A 35 2.51 15.02 -1.86
C ASP A 35 3.87 14.89 -1.15
N ASP A 36 3.91 14.17 -0.03
CA ASP A 36 5.12 13.88 0.73
C ASP A 36 6.02 12.84 0.08
N GLY A 37 5.61 12.17 -1.00
CA GLY A 37 6.42 11.24 -1.78
C GLY A 37 7.50 11.88 -2.66
N SER A 38 7.72 11.30 -3.84
CA SER A 38 8.80 11.68 -4.75
C SER A 38 8.80 13.18 -5.09
N LYS A 39 9.97 13.82 -5.08
CA LYS A 39 10.12 15.26 -5.34
C LYS A 39 10.48 15.61 -6.79
N SER A 40 10.90 14.64 -7.59
CA SER A 40 11.27 14.86 -8.99
C SER A 40 11.08 13.61 -9.85
N ILE A 41 11.11 13.79 -11.18
CA ILE A 41 11.06 12.67 -12.13
C ILE A 41 12.28 11.76 -11.96
N GLU A 42 13.46 12.33 -11.67
CA GLU A 42 14.68 11.55 -11.44
C GLU A 42 14.57 10.67 -10.19
N GLU A 43 14.00 11.19 -9.10
CA GLU A 43 13.75 10.40 -7.89
C GLU A 43 12.71 9.30 -8.16
N THR A 44 11.63 9.62 -8.88
CA THR A 44 10.61 8.66 -9.30
C THR A 44 11.22 7.52 -10.12
N LEU A 45 12.04 7.82 -11.12
CA LEU A 45 12.70 6.81 -11.95
C LEU A 45 13.67 5.95 -11.14
N SER A 46 14.42 6.56 -10.23
CA SER A 46 15.34 5.82 -9.34
C SER A 46 14.60 4.84 -8.43
N LEU A 47 13.43 5.24 -7.93
CA LEU A 47 12.57 4.38 -7.12
C LEU A 47 11.95 3.24 -7.93
N ILE A 48 11.47 3.53 -9.14
CA ILE A 48 10.96 2.51 -10.06
C ILE A 48 12.05 1.49 -10.38
N ASP A 49 13.27 1.93 -10.70
CA ASP A 49 14.39 1.03 -11.01
C ASP A 49 14.71 0.10 -9.83
N LEU A 50 14.74 0.64 -8.61
CA LEU A 50 14.94 -0.15 -7.39
C LEU A 50 13.83 -1.20 -7.15
N LEU A 51 12.57 -0.80 -7.38
CA LEU A 51 11.44 -1.71 -7.24
C LEU A 51 11.43 -2.81 -8.32
N GLU A 52 11.84 -2.47 -9.54
CA GLU A 52 11.99 -3.43 -10.65
C GLU A 52 13.06 -4.50 -10.37
N GLU A 53 14.13 -4.16 -9.65
CA GLU A 53 15.19 -5.09 -9.22
C GLU A 53 14.67 -6.17 -8.27
N ILE A 54 13.73 -5.83 -7.40
CA ILE A 54 13.16 -6.79 -6.43
C ILE A 54 11.90 -7.52 -6.94
N GLY A 55 11.53 -7.30 -8.20
CA GLY A 55 10.46 -8.04 -8.89
C GLY A 55 9.16 -7.27 -9.10
N VAL A 56 9.05 -6.02 -8.66
CA VAL A 56 7.86 -5.18 -8.87
C VAL A 56 7.89 -4.60 -10.28
N LYS A 57 6.96 -4.98 -11.14
CA LYS A 57 7.02 -4.64 -12.59
C LYS A 57 6.03 -3.61 -13.05
N GLN A 58 5.01 -3.30 -12.24
CA GLN A 58 4.01 -2.28 -12.55
C GLN A 58 3.66 -1.50 -11.28
N HIS A 59 3.25 -0.26 -11.45
CA HIS A 59 2.97 0.66 -10.35
C HIS A 59 1.66 1.39 -10.60
N ILE A 60 0.76 1.33 -9.62
CA ILE A 60 -0.39 2.22 -9.54
C ILE A 60 -0.04 3.30 -8.53
N LEU A 61 0.21 4.51 -9.03
CA LEU A 61 0.56 5.67 -8.22
C LEU A 61 -0.68 6.10 -7.45
N THR A 62 -0.55 6.24 -6.13
CA THR A 62 -1.64 6.56 -5.21
C THR A 62 -1.30 7.79 -4.37
N PRO A 63 -1.04 8.95 -5.00
CA PRO A 63 -0.76 10.15 -4.23
C PRO A 63 -1.90 10.50 -3.29
N HIS A 64 -1.59 11.19 -2.21
CA HIS A 64 -2.57 11.54 -1.20
C HIS A 64 -3.65 12.49 -1.74
N ILE A 65 -4.90 12.17 -1.42
CA ILE A 65 -6.01 13.11 -1.39
C ILE A 65 -6.39 13.26 0.09
N MET A 66 -5.93 14.36 0.71
CA MET A 66 -6.19 14.73 2.13
C MET A 66 -6.29 16.25 2.31
N GLU A 67 -6.78 16.71 3.47
CA GLU A 67 -6.90 18.14 3.80
C GLU A 67 -5.57 18.91 3.64
N GLU A 68 -4.44 18.29 3.94
CA GLU A 68 -3.09 18.84 3.82
C GLU A 68 -2.65 19.08 2.37
N TYR A 69 -3.28 18.41 1.40
CA TYR A 69 -3.05 18.58 -0.04
C TYR A 69 -4.32 19.08 -0.74
N PRO A 70 -4.76 20.32 -0.49
CA PRO A 70 -6.07 20.82 -0.94
C PRO A 70 -6.20 20.93 -2.47
N SER A 71 -5.09 20.93 -3.20
CA SER A 71 -5.06 20.93 -4.67
C SER A 71 -5.19 19.53 -5.28
N ASN A 72 -5.02 18.47 -4.49
CA ASN A 72 -5.03 17.10 -5.00
C ASN A 72 -6.47 16.63 -5.21
N ASP A 73 -6.95 16.83 -6.43
CA ASP A 73 -8.16 16.22 -6.96
C ASP A 73 -7.84 15.37 -8.21
N ALA A 74 -8.84 14.69 -8.74
CA ALA A 74 -8.65 13.84 -9.91
C ALA A 74 -8.20 14.59 -11.17
N ILE A 75 -8.56 15.87 -11.32
CA ILE A 75 -8.20 16.66 -12.50
C ILE A 75 -6.72 17.04 -12.42
N PHE A 76 -6.32 17.60 -11.28
CA PHE A 76 -4.94 17.99 -11.01
C PHE A 76 -4.00 16.79 -11.12
N LEU A 77 -4.30 15.69 -10.42
CA LEU A 77 -3.43 14.52 -10.40
C LEU A 77 -3.32 13.84 -11.77
N ARG A 78 -4.39 13.81 -12.58
CA ARG A 78 -4.32 13.32 -13.97
C ARG A 78 -3.42 14.20 -14.82
N ALA A 79 -3.51 15.52 -14.72
CA ALA A 79 -2.63 16.42 -15.45
C ALA A 79 -1.16 16.19 -15.08
N ARG A 80 -0.86 16.08 -13.78
CA ARG A 80 0.48 15.78 -13.27
C ARG A 80 1.00 14.42 -13.74
N PHE A 81 0.12 13.42 -13.82
CA PHE A 81 0.47 12.09 -14.30
C PHE A 81 0.78 12.09 -15.80
N GLU A 82 -0.01 12.79 -16.63
CA GLU A 82 0.29 12.93 -18.06
C GLU A 82 1.63 13.63 -18.31
N GLU A 83 1.99 14.63 -17.49
CA GLU A 83 3.31 15.26 -17.57
C GLU A 83 4.45 14.28 -17.25
N LEU A 84 4.27 13.40 -16.25
CA LEU A 84 5.22 12.34 -15.95
C LEU A 84 5.35 11.36 -17.14
N LEU A 85 4.23 10.88 -17.68
CA LEU A 85 4.23 9.94 -18.80
C LEU A 85 4.93 10.53 -20.04
N ALA A 86 4.73 11.82 -20.31
CA ALA A 86 5.38 12.53 -21.42
C ALA A 86 6.89 12.70 -21.24
N ALA A 87 7.39 12.66 -19.99
CA ALA A 87 8.80 12.86 -19.67
C ALA A 87 9.63 11.57 -19.62
N ILE A 88 9.00 10.39 -19.71
CA ILE A 88 9.67 9.08 -19.58
C ILE A 88 9.51 8.24 -20.85
N THR A 89 10.21 7.10 -20.92
CA THR A 89 10.13 6.23 -22.09
C THR A 89 8.74 5.57 -22.20
N PRO A 90 8.23 5.30 -23.42
CA PRO A 90 6.94 4.62 -23.60
C PRO A 90 6.85 3.26 -22.89
N ASP A 91 7.97 2.54 -22.82
CA ASP A 91 8.06 1.27 -22.10
C ASP A 91 7.81 1.45 -20.59
N LYS A 92 8.47 2.42 -19.94
CA LYS A 92 8.21 2.73 -18.53
C LYS A 92 6.81 3.30 -18.32
N ALA A 93 6.37 4.22 -19.17
CA ALA A 93 5.04 4.81 -19.13
C ALA A 93 3.92 3.74 -19.17
N SER A 94 4.10 2.68 -19.98
CA SER A 94 3.11 1.60 -20.10
C SER A 94 2.91 0.76 -18.83
N ARG A 95 3.82 0.86 -17.86
CA ARG A 95 3.79 0.14 -16.58
C ARG A 95 3.24 0.98 -15.43
N LEU A 96 2.91 2.26 -15.70
CA LEU A 96 2.37 3.18 -14.71
C LEU A 96 0.87 3.35 -14.91
N ARG A 97 0.13 3.35 -13.80
CA ARG A 97 -1.28 3.74 -13.72
C ARG A 97 -1.45 4.76 -12.61
N LEU A 98 -2.57 5.48 -12.62
CA LEU A 98 -2.91 6.47 -11.60
C LEU A 98 -4.18 6.06 -10.84
N ALA A 99 -4.10 6.11 -9.53
CA ALA A 99 -5.20 6.09 -8.56
C ALA A 99 -4.92 7.16 -7.49
N ALA A 100 -5.51 7.05 -6.30
CA ALA A 100 -5.21 7.91 -5.16
C ALA A 100 -5.40 7.17 -3.83
N GLU A 101 -4.67 7.60 -2.80
CA GLU A 101 -4.94 7.24 -1.42
C GLU A 101 -5.79 8.34 -0.76
N TYR A 102 -6.99 7.99 -0.29
CA TYR A 102 -7.91 8.94 0.29
C TYR A 102 -7.87 8.90 1.82
N MET A 103 -7.45 9.99 2.44
CA MET A 103 -7.56 10.15 3.89
C MET A 103 -9.04 10.34 4.29
N LEU A 104 -9.52 9.51 5.22
CA LEU A 104 -10.86 9.62 5.80
C LEU A 104 -10.95 10.75 6.85
N ASP A 105 -10.54 11.96 6.48
CA ASP A 105 -10.62 13.16 7.31
C ASP A 105 -12.00 13.86 7.22
N ALA A 106 -12.12 15.04 7.85
CA ALA A 106 -13.37 15.82 7.87
C ALA A 106 -13.84 16.28 6.48
N ALA A 107 -12.92 16.48 5.54
CA ALA A 107 -13.20 16.90 4.17
C ALA A 107 -13.41 15.72 3.21
N PHE A 108 -13.32 14.47 3.68
CA PHE A 108 -13.41 13.28 2.82
C PHE A 108 -14.72 13.22 2.03
N LEU A 109 -15.85 13.48 2.68
CA LEU A 109 -17.16 13.36 2.03
C LEU A 109 -17.36 14.39 0.90
N ASP A 110 -16.79 15.59 1.06
CA ASP A 110 -16.81 16.63 0.03
C ASP A 110 -15.97 16.25 -1.19
N ARG A 111 -14.90 15.48 -0.95
CA ARG A 111 -13.97 14.98 -1.98
C ARG A 111 -14.41 13.67 -2.61
N LEU A 112 -15.47 13.04 -2.09
CA LEU A 112 -16.08 11.83 -2.63
C LEU A 112 -17.08 12.16 -3.78
N ALA A 113 -16.67 13.07 -4.65
CA ALA A 113 -17.39 13.51 -5.84
C ALA A 113 -16.66 13.00 -7.10
N GLU A 114 -17.42 12.61 -8.12
CA GLU A 114 -16.86 12.13 -9.38
C GLU A 114 -16.24 13.29 -10.20
N PRO A 115 -15.15 13.04 -10.95
CA PRO A 115 -14.51 11.73 -11.15
C PRO A 115 -13.59 11.32 -9.99
N LEU A 116 -13.68 10.05 -9.56
CA LEU A 116 -12.75 9.46 -8.58
C LEU A 116 -11.52 8.81 -9.23
N LEU A 117 -10.43 8.70 -8.47
CA LEU A 117 -9.21 7.97 -8.82
C LEU A 117 -9.17 6.65 -8.05
N THR A 118 -9.74 5.60 -8.65
CA THR A 118 -9.80 4.27 -8.04
C THR A 118 -8.65 3.37 -8.53
N LEU A 119 -8.32 2.36 -7.73
CA LEU A 119 -7.55 1.20 -8.17
C LEU A 119 -8.46 0.34 -9.07
N GLY A 120 -8.08 0.21 -10.35
CA GLY A 120 -8.93 -0.44 -11.34
C GLY A 120 -10.26 0.32 -11.51
N ASP A 121 -11.38 -0.41 -11.55
CA ASP A 121 -12.68 0.20 -11.85
C ASP A 121 -13.44 0.72 -10.62
N ARG A 122 -13.18 0.16 -9.43
CA ARG A 122 -14.06 0.36 -8.26
C ARG A 122 -13.39 0.27 -6.90
N TYR A 123 -12.10 -0.07 -6.82
CA TYR A 123 -11.44 -0.22 -5.53
C TYR A 123 -10.93 1.15 -5.08
N ILE A 124 -11.37 1.63 -3.93
CA ILE A 124 -10.94 2.93 -3.39
C ILE A 124 -9.98 2.67 -2.23
N LEU A 125 -8.72 3.11 -2.38
CA LEU A 125 -7.73 3.03 -1.33
C LEU A 125 -8.00 4.13 -0.32
N VAL A 126 -8.19 3.76 0.94
CA VAL A 126 -8.51 4.70 2.02
C VAL A 126 -7.58 4.49 3.19
N GLU A 127 -7.27 5.57 3.88
CA GLU A 127 -6.50 5.55 5.12
C GLU A 127 -7.13 6.40 6.23
N THR A 128 -6.56 6.29 7.43
CA THR A 128 -6.98 7.06 8.61
C THR A 128 -5.77 7.60 9.36
N SER A 129 -5.99 8.56 10.26
CA SER A 129 -4.98 8.96 11.23
C SER A 129 -4.46 7.74 12.01
N TYR A 130 -3.13 7.62 12.16
CA TYR A 130 -2.53 6.50 12.90
C TYR A 130 -2.94 6.43 14.38
N MET A 131 -3.35 7.56 14.97
CA MET A 131 -3.60 7.69 16.40
C MET A 131 -5.06 7.43 16.80
N ALA A 132 -6.02 7.73 15.93
CA ALA A 132 -7.44 7.63 16.25
C ALA A 132 -8.29 7.35 15.01
N PRO A 133 -9.41 6.61 15.16
CA PRO A 133 -10.33 6.41 14.05
C PRO A 133 -11.05 7.71 13.71
N PRO A 134 -11.44 7.92 12.45
CA PRO A 134 -12.34 9.01 12.10
C PRO A 134 -13.72 8.77 12.72
N ILE A 135 -14.45 9.85 12.94
CA ILE A 135 -15.81 9.79 13.47
C ILE A 135 -16.67 8.98 12.50
N GLY A 136 -17.27 7.90 13.00
CA GLY A 136 -18.14 7.07 12.19
C GLY A 136 -17.44 6.21 11.14
N LEU A 137 -16.16 5.82 11.34
CA LEU A 137 -15.39 4.96 10.42
C LEU A 137 -16.21 3.84 9.77
N MET A 138 -16.92 3.04 10.56
CA MET A 138 -17.74 1.92 10.06
C MET A 138 -18.92 2.36 9.19
N GLY A 139 -19.43 3.57 9.40
CA GLY A 139 -20.44 4.20 8.56
C GLY A 139 -19.84 4.68 7.24
N LEU A 140 -18.70 5.38 7.28
CA LEU A 140 -17.98 5.84 6.10
C LEU A 140 -17.63 4.68 5.15
N LEU A 141 -17.10 3.58 5.70
CA LEU A 141 -16.79 2.37 4.92
C LEU A 141 -18.05 1.73 4.32
N ALA A 142 -19.19 1.75 5.03
CA ALA A 142 -20.45 1.27 4.51
C ALA A 142 -20.99 2.17 3.39
N ASP A 143 -20.89 3.49 3.53
CA ASP A 143 -21.32 4.47 2.54
C ASP A 143 -20.56 4.33 1.22
N LEU A 144 -19.24 4.10 1.27
CA LEU A 144 -18.44 3.78 0.08
C LEU A 144 -18.97 2.56 -0.65
N ARG A 145 -19.32 1.51 0.10
CA ARG A 145 -19.92 0.31 -0.49
C ARG A 145 -21.31 0.54 -1.07
N PHE A 146 -22.15 1.34 -0.41
CA PHE A 146 -23.46 1.72 -0.94
C PHE A 146 -23.36 2.53 -2.23
N LYS A 147 -22.28 3.30 -2.42
CA LYS A 147 -21.94 3.97 -3.68
C LYS A 147 -21.38 3.03 -4.76
N GLY A 148 -21.22 1.73 -4.48
CA GLY A 148 -20.71 0.73 -5.42
C GLY A 148 -19.19 0.51 -5.38
N LEU A 149 -18.47 1.28 -4.55
CA LEU A 149 -17.02 1.17 -4.38
C LEU A 149 -16.65 -0.03 -3.50
N SER A 150 -15.42 -0.51 -3.63
CA SER A 150 -14.79 -1.48 -2.74
C SER A 150 -13.69 -0.81 -1.94
N PRO A 151 -13.93 -0.44 -0.67
CA PRO A 151 -12.88 0.13 0.16
C PRO A 151 -11.75 -0.88 0.38
N VAL A 152 -10.53 -0.40 0.16
CA VAL A 152 -9.28 -1.06 0.54
C VAL A 152 -8.66 -0.20 1.64
N LEU A 153 -8.62 -0.71 2.86
CA LEU A 153 -7.96 -0.04 3.98
C LEU A 153 -6.45 -0.24 3.84
N ALA A 154 -5.74 0.86 3.65
CA ALA A 154 -4.29 0.88 3.58
C ALA A 154 -3.67 0.54 4.93
N HIS A 155 -2.57 -0.22 4.91
CA HIS A 155 -1.66 -0.45 6.04
C HIS A 155 -2.30 -0.53 7.45
N PRO A 156 -3.31 -1.40 7.69
CA PRO A 156 -4.05 -1.46 8.96
C PRO A 156 -3.18 -1.83 10.17
N GLU A 157 -1.98 -2.37 9.95
CA GLU A 157 -0.97 -2.59 10.98
C GLU A 157 -0.40 -1.29 11.58
N ARG A 158 -0.50 -0.14 10.86
CA ARG A 158 0.03 1.15 11.31
C ARG A 158 -0.91 1.88 12.27
N TYR A 159 -2.18 1.48 12.35
CA TYR A 159 -3.16 2.10 13.23
C TYR A 159 -2.99 1.64 14.68
N LEU A 160 -2.51 2.53 15.53
CA LEU A 160 -2.22 2.24 16.94
C LEU A 160 -3.48 1.92 17.74
N TYR A 161 -4.61 2.51 17.34
CA TYR A 161 -5.90 2.34 18.02
C TYR A 161 -6.64 1.05 17.63
N MET A 162 -6.23 0.36 16.57
CA MET A 162 -6.91 -0.85 16.10
C MET A 162 -6.38 -2.10 16.80
N GLU A 163 -7.32 -2.92 17.25
CA GLU A 163 -7.10 -4.24 17.83
C GLU A 163 -7.84 -5.31 17.00
N GLU A 164 -7.64 -6.60 17.32
CA GLU A 164 -8.23 -7.71 16.58
C GLU A 164 -9.74 -7.60 16.36
N LYS A 165 -10.49 -7.14 17.37
CA LYS A 165 -11.95 -6.94 17.28
C LYS A 165 -12.34 -5.96 16.18
N ASP A 166 -11.51 -4.95 15.92
CA ASP A 166 -11.76 -3.89 14.95
C ASP A 166 -11.47 -4.42 13.55
N TYR A 167 -10.36 -5.15 13.38
CA TYR A 167 -10.06 -5.87 12.14
C TYR A 167 -11.18 -6.82 11.73
N VAL A 168 -11.68 -7.65 12.66
CA VAL A 168 -12.81 -8.56 12.42
C VAL A 168 -14.07 -7.79 12.02
N ALA A 169 -14.38 -6.68 12.69
CA ALA A 169 -15.57 -5.89 12.41
C ALA A 169 -15.51 -5.26 11.00
N ILE A 170 -14.35 -4.72 10.61
CA ILE A 170 -14.12 -4.12 9.31
C ILE A 170 -14.17 -5.19 8.20
N LYS A 171 -13.50 -6.33 8.37
CA LYS A 171 -13.53 -7.44 7.40
C LYS A 171 -14.96 -7.98 7.20
N LYS A 172 -15.79 -8.03 8.25
CA LYS A 172 -17.21 -8.41 8.16
C LYS A 172 -18.04 -7.48 7.26
N GLN A 173 -17.62 -6.23 7.06
CA GLN A 173 -18.26 -5.33 6.10
C GLN A 173 -17.82 -5.55 4.65
N GLY A 174 -16.87 -6.47 4.41
CA GLY A 174 -16.32 -6.73 3.07
C GLY A 174 -15.28 -5.70 2.63
N VAL A 175 -14.66 -5.00 3.58
CA VAL A 175 -13.52 -4.09 3.34
C VAL A 175 -12.26 -4.94 3.16
N MET A 176 -11.45 -4.62 2.15
CA MET A 176 -10.19 -5.31 1.91
C MET A 176 -9.06 -4.65 2.67
N PHE A 177 -8.04 -5.41 3.07
CA PHE A 177 -6.84 -4.91 3.74
C PHE A 177 -5.63 -5.02 2.82
N GLN A 178 -4.86 -3.94 2.73
CA GLN A 178 -3.58 -3.92 2.03
C GLN A 178 -2.43 -3.94 3.05
N LEU A 179 -1.58 -4.96 2.96
CA LEU A 179 -0.31 -5.02 3.71
C LEU A 179 0.65 -4.00 3.12
N ASN A 180 1.21 -3.12 3.95
CA ASN A 180 2.41 -2.41 3.57
C ASN A 180 3.62 -3.33 3.71
N LEU A 181 4.24 -3.64 2.57
CA LEU A 181 5.36 -4.56 2.44
C LEU A 181 6.49 -4.23 3.41
N PHE A 182 6.83 -2.94 3.55
CA PHE A 182 7.96 -2.51 4.35
C PHE A 182 7.69 -2.52 5.86
N SER A 183 6.43 -2.65 6.29
CA SER A 183 6.07 -2.92 7.69
C SER A 183 6.72 -4.21 8.22
N LEU A 184 6.84 -5.25 7.38
CA LEU A 184 7.46 -6.54 7.76
C LEU A 184 8.96 -6.44 8.06
N PHE A 185 9.61 -5.36 7.64
CA PHE A 185 11.07 -5.18 7.73
C PHE A 185 11.48 -4.00 8.62
N GLY A 186 10.54 -3.44 9.38
CA GLY A 186 10.85 -2.40 10.36
C GLY A 186 11.12 -1.02 9.77
N ALA A 187 10.54 -0.71 8.60
CA ALA A 187 10.56 0.67 8.06
C ALA A 187 9.83 1.68 8.97
N TYR A 188 8.92 1.18 9.80
CA TYR A 188 8.12 1.98 10.73
C TYR A 188 8.46 1.62 12.18
N ASN A 189 7.56 1.88 13.11
CA ASN A 189 7.77 1.51 14.52
C ASN A 189 7.64 -0.02 14.73
N SER A 190 8.22 -0.52 15.83
CA SER A 190 8.24 -1.96 16.14
C SER A 190 6.85 -2.57 16.31
N SER A 191 5.88 -1.78 16.81
CA SER A 191 4.49 -2.20 16.95
C SER A 191 3.84 -2.48 15.59
N ALA A 192 4.09 -1.63 14.59
CA ALA A 192 3.61 -1.84 13.23
C ALA A 192 4.21 -3.10 12.60
N SER A 193 5.50 -3.38 12.82
CA SER A 193 6.10 -4.65 12.37
C SER A 193 5.44 -5.85 13.04
N GLU A 194 5.33 -5.87 14.36
CA GLU A 194 4.70 -6.97 15.09
C GLU A 194 3.25 -7.20 14.64
N LYS A 195 2.47 -6.13 14.45
CA LYS A 195 1.11 -6.20 13.92
C LYS A 195 1.09 -6.72 12.48
N ALA A 196 2.00 -6.29 11.62
CA ALA A 196 2.09 -6.78 10.24
C ALA A 196 2.30 -8.30 10.18
N TYR A 197 3.23 -8.83 10.98
CA TYR A 197 3.42 -10.28 11.09
C TYR A 197 2.17 -10.99 11.62
N ALA A 198 1.56 -10.48 12.69
CA ALA A 198 0.38 -11.10 13.28
C ALA A 198 -0.81 -11.15 12.30
N LEU A 199 -1.06 -10.06 11.57
CA LEU A 199 -2.13 -9.96 10.58
C LEU A 199 -1.85 -10.83 9.35
N LEU A 200 -0.60 -10.91 8.89
CA LEU A 200 -0.20 -11.77 7.79
C LEU A 200 -0.35 -13.25 8.15
N GLU A 201 0.13 -13.66 9.33
CA GLU A 201 -0.02 -15.01 9.85
C GLU A 201 -1.50 -15.42 9.95
N ALA A 202 -2.33 -14.54 10.50
CA ALA A 202 -3.77 -14.77 10.62
C ALA A 202 -4.55 -14.63 9.31
N GLY A 203 -3.91 -14.24 8.20
CA GLY A 203 -4.53 -14.17 6.87
C GLY A 203 -5.52 -13.02 6.70
N TYR A 204 -5.30 -11.89 7.37
CA TYR A 204 -6.19 -10.72 7.29
C TYR A 204 -6.03 -9.92 6.00
N TYR A 205 -4.83 -9.91 5.42
CA TYR A 205 -4.53 -9.14 4.21
C TYR A 205 -5.11 -9.79 2.96
N ASP A 206 -5.61 -8.94 2.06
CA ASP A 206 -6.09 -9.34 0.74
C ASP A 206 -5.11 -8.90 -0.36
N LEU A 207 -4.42 -7.77 -0.14
CA LEU A 207 -3.52 -7.12 -1.10
C LEU A 207 -2.20 -6.74 -0.43
N ILE A 208 -1.20 -6.41 -1.25
CA ILE A 208 0.11 -5.92 -0.79
C ILE A 208 0.49 -4.67 -1.58
N GLY A 209 1.18 -3.73 -0.95
CA GLY A 209 1.67 -2.51 -1.62
C GLY A 209 2.91 -2.00 -0.92
N THR A 210 3.72 -1.18 -1.60
CA THR A 210 5.00 -0.73 -1.04
C THR A 210 4.87 0.47 -0.12
N ASP A 211 3.88 1.35 -0.36
CA ASP A 211 3.70 2.62 0.34
C ASP A 211 5.01 3.45 0.31
N ILE A 212 5.73 3.34 -0.81
CA ILE A 212 7.06 3.93 -0.98
C ILE A 212 6.95 5.43 -1.22
N HIS A 213 7.77 6.20 -0.51
CA HIS A 213 7.83 7.65 -0.62
C HIS A 213 9.22 8.15 -1.08
N HIS A 214 10.30 7.57 -0.53
CA HIS A 214 11.68 8.02 -0.73
C HIS A 214 12.66 6.86 -0.81
N LEU A 215 13.80 7.10 -1.47
CA LEU A 215 14.84 6.08 -1.71
C LEU A 215 15.58 5.66 -0.43
N GLN A 216 15.69 6.59 0.53
CA GLN A 216 16.36 6.41 1.82
C GLN A 216 15.27 6.29 2.89
N PRO A 217 14.99 5.10 3.47
CA PRO A 217 15.93 4.10 4.00
C PRO A 217 15.90 2.72 3.29
N ILE A 218 15.37 2.65 2.07
CA ILE A 218 14.93 1.38 1.48
C ILE A 218 16.07 0.50 1.02
N ALA A 219 17.11 1.05 0.38
CA ALA A 219 18.25 0.24 -0.08
C ALA A 219 18.90 -0.59 1.04
N ARG A 220 19.04 0.01 2.24
CA ARG A 220 19.53 -0.70 3.43
C ARG A 220 18.56 -1.79 3.88
N LEU A 221 17.28 -1.46 3.96
CA LEU A 221 16.22 -2.40 4.33
C LEU A 221 16.21 -3.63 3.42
N LEU A 222 16.31 -3.44 2.11
CA LEU A 222 16.35 -4.54 1.13
C LEU A 222 17.56 -5.47 1.37
N SER A 223 18.72 -4.90 1.68
CA SER A 223 19.95 -5.68 1.92
C SER A 223 19.93 -6.45 3.25
N GLU A 224 19.27 -5.92 4.28
CA GLU A 224 19.17 -6.52 5.61
C GLU A 224 17.88 -7.37 5.78
N ALA A 225 17.06 -7.46 4.73
CA ALA A 225 15.76 -8.10 4.75
C ALA A 225 15.84 -9.58 5.09
N SER A 226 14.99 -9.99 6.03
CA SER A 226 15.04 -11.33 6.60
C SER A 226 13.65 -11.72 7.10
N LEU A 227 13.03 -12.70 6.43
CA LEU A 227 11.73 -13.29 6.85
C LEU A 227 11.83 -14.81 7.08
N PRO A 228 10.94 -15.36 7.92
CA PRO A 228 10.68 -16.80 7.98
C PRO A 228 10.19 -17.36 6.62
N PRO A 229 10.78 -18.44 6.07
CA PRO A 229 10.41 -19.02 4.78
C PRO A 229 8.96 -19.48 4.66
N ASP A 230 8.30 -19.80 5.77
CA ASP A 230 6.89 -20.19 5.82
C ASP A 230 5.93 -19.04 5.46
N LEU A 231 6.40 -17.79 5.46
CA LEU A 231 5.65 -16.64 4.96
C LEU A 231 5.60 -16.55 3.42
N GLU A 232 6.46 -17.28 2.70
CA GLU A 232 6.56 -17.20 1.24
C GLU A 232 5.20 -17.37 0.55
N GLY A 233 4.47 -18.44 0.92
CA GLY A 233 3.17 -18.74 0.30
C GLY A 233 2.12 -17.67 0.56
N LYS A 234 2.17 -17.02 1.73
CA LYS A 234 1.26 -15.93 2.09
C LYS A 234 1.54 -14.68 1.26
N ILE A 235 2.82 -14.29 1.15
CA ILE A 235 3.22 -13.12 0.36
C ILE A 235 2.94 -13.34 -1.12
N LYS A 236 3.30 -14.52 -1.67
CA LYS A 236 3.01 -14.85 -3.07
C LYS A 236 1.50 -14.85 -3.36
N SER A 237 0.66 -15.30 -2.43
CA SER A 237 -0.79 -15.20 -2.58
C SER A 237 -1.29 -13.75 -2.66
N LEU A 238 -0.68 -12.81 -1.91
CA LEU A 238 -1.02 -11.39 -2.03
C LEU A 238 -0.56 -10.80 -3.37
N VAL A 239 0.64 -11.18 -3.85
CA VAL A 239 1.13 -10.81 -5.18
C VAL A 239 0.18 -11.30 -6.28
N GLU A 240 -0.24 -12.56 -6.22
CA GLU A 240 -1.21 -13.15 -7.15
C GLU A 240 -2.57 -12.44 -7.09
N ASN A 241 -3.02 -12.04 -5.90
CA ASN A 241 -4.28 -11.29 -5.74
C ASN A 241 -4.21 -9.92 -6.41
N ASN A 242 -3.12 -9.17 -6.22
CA ASN A 242 -2.91 -7.90 -6.91
C ASN A 242 -2.95 -8.10 -8.42
N ASN A 243 -2.19 -9.07 -8.93
CA ASN A 243 -2.10 -9.33 -10.36
C ASN A 243 -3.44 -9.72 -10.95
N ARG A 244 -4.22 -10.57 -10.27
CA ARG A 244 -5.56 -10.96 -10.72
C ARG A 244 -6.54 -9.77 -10.80
N LEU A 245 -6.42 -8.80 -9.91
CA LEU A 245 -7.37 -7.68 -9.83
C LEU A 245 -6.97 -6.49 -10.70
N PHE A 246 -5.68 -6.32 -10.99
CA PHE A 246 -5.14 -5.08 -11.55
C PHE A 246 -4.22 -5.26 -12.78
N SER A 247 -4.08 -6.47 -13.32
CA SER A 247 -3.35 -6.71 -14.57
C SER A 247 -4.03 -6.08 -15.78
#